data_AF-A0A0T7APM9-F1
#
_entry.id   AF-A0A0T7APM9-F1
#
_cell.length_a   1.000
_cell.length_b   1.000
_cell.length_c   1.000
_cell.angle_alpha   90.00
_cell.angle_beta   90.00
_cell.angle_gamma   90.00
#
_symmetry.space_group_name_H-M   'P 1'
#
loop_
_entity.id
_entity.type
_entity.pdbx_description
1 polymer ?
#
loop_
_entity_poly.entity_id
_entity_poly.type
_entity_poly.pdbx_seq_one_letter_code
_entity_poly.pdbx_strand_id
1 'polypeptide(L)'
;MPIDTFRILSFNKYLIGLHEYKIKRIAISHDGARDYADFIYVEVAGENPTGLYNWSEESLEKAQNEHSCVTEEYAICKYWKFFSKKIPRTEYDDGATQILGQIVSTSKSELRVRCLTKYNFIICAQGSPYNSHKFDMESDSYLDNILKGKIKPETFFSWLQKFPKKSY
;
A
#
# COMPACT_ATOMS: atom_id res chain seq x y z
N MET A 1 4.29 3.31 -8.62
CA MET A 1 4.32 1.84 -8.65
C MET A 1 3.31 1.33 -9.69
N PRO A 2 3.72 0.54 -10.70
CA PRO A 2 2.79 -0.15 -11.59
C PRO A 2 1.89 -1.13 -10.84
N ILE A 3 0.63 -1.30 -11.27
CA ILE A 3 -0.30 -2.26 -10.68
C ILE A 3 -0.42 -3.44 -11.63
N ASP A 4 0.30 -4.51 -11.33
CA ASP A 4 0.36 -5.69 -12.21
C ASP A 4 -0.69 -6.75 -11.86
N THR A 5 -1.10 -6.81 -10.59
CA THR A 5 -2.09 -7.79 -10.11
C THR A 5 -3.04 -7.18 -9.08
N PHE A 6 -4.26 -7.71 -9.04
CA PHE A 6 -5.28 -7.36 -8.06
C PHE A 6 -6.00 -8.62 -7.58
N ARG A 7 -6.17 -8.77 -6.26
CA ARG A 7 -6.93 -9.88 -5.69
C ARG A 7 -7.69 -9.48 -4.43
N ILE A 8 -8.94 -9.91 -4.35
CA ILE A 8 -9.75 -9.78 -3.13
C ILE A 8 -9.30 -10.84 -2.13
N LEU A 9 -8.94 -10.42 -0.90
CA LEU A 9 -8.50 -11.33 0.16
C LEU A 9 -9.65 -11.63 1.14
N SER A 10 -10.37 -10.59 1.55
CA SER A 10 -11.55 -10.67 2.41
C SER A 10 -12.34 -9.36 2.36
N PHE A 11 -13.36 -9.20 3.22
CA PHE A 11 -14.13 -7.97 3.30
C PHE A 11 -13.22 -6.75 3.54
N ASN A 12 -13.30 -5.77 2.63
CA ASN A 12 -12.48 -4.56 2.61
C ASN A 12 -10.97 -4.77 2.57
N LYS A 13 -10.51 -5.96 2.17
CA LYS A 13 -9.08 -6.29 2.16
C LYS A 13 -8.65 -6.83 0.81
N TYR A 14 -7.65 -6.16 0.23
CA TYR A 14 -7.24 -6.37 -1.14
C TYR A 14 -5.73 -6.49 -1.22
N LEU A 15 -5.26 -7.28 -2.18
CA LEU A 15 -3.87 -7.37 -2.59
C LEU A 15 -3.73 -6.61 -3.91
N ILE A 16 -2.89 -5.57 -3.93
CA ILE A 16 -2.54 -4.79 -5.11
C ILE A 16 -1.04 -4.96 -5.34
N GLY A 17 -0.67 -5.75 -6.34
CA GLY A 17 0.70 -6.25 -6.46
C GLY A 17 1.07 -7.10 -5.24
N LEU A 18 2.02 -6.61 -4.44
CA LEU A 18 2.41 -7.23 -3.17
C LEU A 18 1.78 -6.55 -1.95
N HIS A 19 1.14 -5.39 -2.15
CA HIS A 19 0.62 -4.58 -1.07
C HIS A 19 -0.76 -5.07 -0.61
N GLU A 20 -0.82 -5.45 0.65
CA GLU A 20 -2.04 -5.82 1.36
C GLU A 20 -2.65 -4.58 2.00
N TYR A 21 -3.77 -4.12 1.44
CA TYR A 21 -4.46 -2.92 1.89
C TYR A 21 -5.84 -3.26 2.44
N LYS A 22 -6.11 -2.80 3.66
CA LYS A 22 -7.46 -2.73 4.23
C LYS A 22 -8.09 -1.40 3.83
N ILE A 23 -8.84 -1.38 2.74
CA ILE A 23 -9.42 -0.16 2.19
C ILE A 23 -10.54 0.33 3.11
N LYS A 24 -10.43 1.58 3.56
CA LYS A 24 -11.43 2.25 4.39
C LYS A 24 -12.48 2.97 3.54
N ARG A 25 -12.02 3.69 2.53
CA ARG A 25 -12.90 4.39 1.57
C ARG A 25 -12.17 4.67 0.26
N ILE A 26 -12.98 4.87 -0.77
CA ILE A 26 -12.55 5.19 -2.12
C ILE A 26 -13.33 6.44 -2.56
N ALA A 27 -12.67 7.34 -3.28
CA ALA A 27 -13.33 8.40 -4.03
C ALA A 27 -12.84 8.35 -5.48
N ILE A 28 -13.75 8.58 -6.42
CA ILE A 28 -13.45 8.56 -7.85
C ILE A 28 -13.56 10.00 -8.34
N SER A 29 -12.48 10.49 -8.95
CA SER A 29 -12.49 11.73 -9.71
C SER A 29 -12.54 11.38 -11.19
N HIS A 30 -13.66 11.71 -11.81
CA HIS A 30 -13.86 11.55 -13.24
C HIS A 30 -14.09 12.92 -13.87
N ASP A 31 -13.13 13.36 -14.66
CA ASP A 31 -13.20 14.60 -15.43
C ASP A 31 -13.54 14.21 -16.87
N GLY A 32 -14.83 14.06 -17.18
CA GLY A 32 -15.30 13.53 -18.47
C GLY A 32 -14.83 14.31 -19.71
N ALA A 33 -14.24 15.50 -19.55
CA ALA A 33 -13.60 16.26 -20.63
C ALA A 33 -12.08 16.04 -20.70
N ARG A 34 -11.44 15.67 -19.58
CA ARG A 34 -10.01 15.39 -19.44
C ARG A 34 -9.83 13.97 -18.91
N ASP A 35 -10.07 12.99 -19.76
CA ASP A 35 -9.86 11.56 -19.46
C ASP A 35 -8.47 11.24 -18.86
N TYR A 36 -7.45 11.98 -19.27
CA TYR A 36 -6.09 11.87 -18.72
C TYR A 36 -5.97 12.31 -17.25
N ALA A 37 -6.93 13.06 -16.73
CA ALA A 37 -6.99 13.57 -15.36
C ALA A 37 -7.86 12.71 -14.43
N ASP A 38 -8.32 11.55 -14.90
CA ASP A 38 -9.06 10.61 -14.05
C ASP A 38 -8.12 9.93 -13.03
N PHE A 39 -8.62 9.82 -11.80
CA PHE A 39 -7.92 9.10 -10.75
C PHE A 39 -8.89 8.54 -9.69
N ILE A 40 -8.41 7.51 -9.00
CA ILE A 40 -9.09 6.91 -7.85
C ILE A 40 -8.28 7.27 -6.62
N TYR A 41 -8.87 7.99 -5.68
CA TYR A 41 -8.30 8.20 -4.36
C TYR A 41 -8.66 7.04 -3.45
N VAL A 42 -7.66 6.49 -2.76
CA VAL A 42 -7.81 5.35 -1.86
C VAL A 42 -7.30 5.74 -0.48
N GLU A 43 -8.15 5.59 0.55
CA GLU A 43 -7.74 5.67 1.95
C GLU A 43 -7.73 4.27 2.57
N VAL A 44 -6.61 3.92 3.19
CA VAL A 44 -6.33 2.63 3.79
C VAL A 44 -6.34 2.78 5.31
N ALA A 45 -6.98 1.82 5.98
CA ALA A 45 -6.87 1.64 7.41
C ALA A 45 -5.56 0.90 7.75
N GLY A 46 -4.85 1.40 8.77
CA GLY A 46 -3.74 0.65 9.37
C GLY A 46 -4.23 -0.67 9.97
N GLU A 47 -3.41 -1.70 9.83
CA GLU A 47 -3.66 -3.01 10.44
C GLU A 47 -2.68 -3.30 11.58
N ASN A 48 -3.08 -4.20 12.48
CA ASN A 48 -2.19 -4.65 13.54
C ASN A 48 -0.99 -5.42 12.95
N PRO A 49 0.19 -5.33 13.59
CA PRO A 49 1.36 -6.10 13.22
C PRO A 49 1.06 -7.60 13.15
N THR A 50 1.80 -8.33 12.32
CA THR A 50 1.59 -9.78 12.16
C THR A 50 2.10 -10.60 13.36
N GLY A 51 2.93 -9.99 14.21
CA GLY A 51 3.61 -10.65 15.32
C GLY A 51 4.95 -11.30 14.93
N LEU A 52 5.38 -11.17 13.68
CA LEU A 52 6.70 -11.65 13.22
C LEU A 52 7.85 -10.74 13.64
N TYR A 53 7.55 -9.47 13.91
CA TYR A 53 8.53 -8.45 14.30
C TYR A 53 8.10 -7.79 15.60
N ASN A 54 9.09 -7.38 16.39
CA ASN A 54 8.86 -6.70 17.67
C ASN A 54 8.56 -5.21 17.41
N TRP A 55 7.29 -4.86 17.37
CA TRP A 55 6.82 -3.48 17.33
C TRP A 55 6.39 -3.03 18.72
N SER A 56 7.08 -2.06 19.30
CA SER A 56 6.56 -1.29 20.44
C SER A 56 5.69 -0.13 19.94
N GLU A 57 4.78 0.37 20.78
CA GLU A 57 3.99 1.56 20.46
C GLU A 57 4.90 2.74 20.12
N GLU A 58 5.94 2.98 20.91
CA GLU A 58 6.93 4.04 20.68
C GLU A 58 7.64 3.89 19.32
N SER A 59 8.02 2.66 18.94
CA SER A 59 8.69 2.41 17.65
C SER A 59 7.77 2.66 16.45
N LEU A 60 6.47 2.33 16.59
CA LEU A 60 5.47 2.58 15.55
C LEU A 60 5.19 4.08 15.42
N GLU A 61 5.05 4.79 16.54
CA GLU A 61 4.85 6.25 16.53
C GLU A 61 6.05 6.97 15.91
N LYS A 62 7.27 6.56 16.27
CA LYS A 62 8.49 7.10 15.66
C LYS A 62 8.52 6.84 14.15
N ALA A 63 8.27 5.60 13.73
CA ALA A 63 8.24 5.26 12.31
C ALA A 63 7.15 6.03 11.55
N GLN A 64 6.00 6.28 12.18
CA GLN A 64 4.91 7.07 11.58
C GLN A 64 5.26 8.56 11.43
N ASN A 65 6.14 9.10 12.29
CA ASN A 65 6.62 10.47 12.16
C ASN A 65 7.69 10.61 11.07
N GLU A 66 8.46 9.55 10.81
CA GLU A 66 9.54 9.52 9.81
C GLU A 66 9.03 9.13 8.41
N HIS A 67 7.97 8.33 8.33
CA HIS A 67 7.45 7.76 7.09
C HIS A 67 5.93 7.93 6.95
N SER A 68 5.47 8.26 5.74
CA SER A 68 4.04 8.46 5.45
C SER A 68 3.20 7.17 5.52
N CYS A 69 3.79 5.99 5.31
CA CYS A 69 3.18 4.69 5.65
C CYS A 69 4.25 3.80 6.27
N VAL A 70 3.93 3.25 7.45
CA VAL A 70 4.75 2.23 8.09
C VAL A 70 4.27 0.88 7.56
N THR A 71 5.17 0.11 6.97
CA THR A 71 4.86 -1.19 6.38
C THR A 71 5.57 -2.34 7.08
N GLU A 72 4.94 -3.51 7.05
CA GLU A 72 5.51 -4.78 7.48
C GLU A 72 5.55 -5.75 6.29
N GLU A 73 6.74 -6.23 5.95
CA GLU A 73 6.95 -7.22 4.90
C GLU A 73 7.01 -8.63 5.48
N TYR A 74 6.27 -9.56 4.88
CA TYR A 74 6.26 -10.96 5.30
C TYR A 74 5.84 -11.85 4.14
N ALA A 75 6.08 -13.15 4.22
CA ALA A 75 5.58 -14.08 3.21
C ALA A 75 4.58 -15.08 3.81
N ILE A 76 3.64 -15.53 2.98
CA ILE A 76 2.70 -16.61 3.32
C ILE A 76 3.25 -17.90 2.72
N CYS A 77 3.81 -18.76 3.57
CA CYS A 77 4.33 -20.07 3.20
C CYS A 77 3.25 -21.15 3.37
N LYS A 78 2.84 -21.78 2.26
CA LYS A 78 1.92 -22.93 2.30
C LYS A 78 2.73 -24.21 2.46
N TYR A 79 2.52 -24.92 3.57
CA TYR A 79 3.20 -26.19 3.86
C TYR A 79 2.27 -27.40 3.78
N TRP A 80 0.95 -27.18 3.81
CA TRP A 80 -0.03 -28.22 3.54
C TRP A 80 -1.25 -27.63 2.82
N LYS A 81 -2.12 -28.49 2.24
CA LYS A 81 -3.22 -28.06 1.35
C LYS A 81 -4.13 -26.99 1.98
N PHE A 82 -4.31 -27.03 3.29
CA PHE A 82 -5.17 -26.11 4.04
C PHE A 82 -4.42 -25.29 5.09
N PHE A 83 -3.09 -25.40 5.16
CA PHE A 83 -2.31 -24.73 6.19
C PHE A 83 -1.22 -23.86 5.59
N SER A 84 -1.14 -22.66 6.14
CA SER A 84 -0.14 -21.67 5.80
C SER A 84 0.45 -21.06 7.06
N LYS A 85 1.73 -20.74 7.02
CA LYS A 85 2.45 -20.03 8.07
C LYS A 85 2.90 -18.69 7.50
N LYS A 86 2.78 -17.61 8.28
CA LYS A 86 3.48 -16.37 7.96
C LYS A 86 4.94 -16.51 8.35
N ILE A 87 5.84 -16.09 7.48
CA ILE A 87 7.28 -16.13 7.73
C ILE A 87 7.89 -14.73 7.55
N PRO A 88 8.96 -14.41 8.28
CA PRO A 88 9.70 -13.16 8.08
C PRO A 88 10.20 -13.01 6.64
N ARG A 89 10.36 -11.76 6.20
CA ARG A 89 11.00 -11.41 4.92
C ARG A 89 12.39 -12.06 4.77
N THR A 90 13.16 -12.10 5.84
CA THR A 90 14.51 -12.69 5.87
C THR A 90 14.48 -14.17 5.51
N GLU A 91 13.60 -14.97 6.14
CA GLU A 91 13.45 -16.40 5.81
C GLU A 91 12.97 -16.62 4.37
N TYR A 92 12.11 -15.72 3.86
CA TYR A 92 11.70 -15.77 2.46
C TYR A 92 12.90 -15.57 1.53
N ASP A 93 13.72 -14.55 1.77
CA ASP A 93 14.89 -14.20 0.95
C ASP A 93 16.00 -15.27 1.04
N ASP A 94 16.15 -15.93 2.18
CA ASP A 94 17.06 -17.07 2.37
C ASP A 94 16.61 -18.33 1.60
N GLY A 95 15.37 -18.38 1.12
CA GLY A 95 14.84 -19.51 0.33
C GLY A 95 14.32 -20.69 1.17
N ALA A 96 14.39 -20.61 2.50
CA ALA A 96 14.01 -21.70 3.40
C ALA A 96 13.46 -21.20 4.75
N THR A 97 12.54 -21.97 5.33
CA THR A 97 11.96 -21.73 6.67
C THR A 97 11.84 -23.04 7.43
N GLN A 98 11.74 -22.98 8.76
CA GLN A 98 11.46 -24.16 9.59
C GLN A 98 9.97 -24.23 9.96
N ILE A 99 9.35 -25.37 9.66
CA ILE A 99 7.95 -25.67 9.98
C ILE A 99 7.90 -27.06 10.62
N LEU A 100 7.41 -27.13 11.86
CA LEU A 100 7.33 -28.38 12.64
C LEU A 100 8.66 -29.15 12.71
N GLY A 101 9.77 -28.42 12.88
CA GLY A 101 11.12 -28.98 12.95
C GLY A 101 11.77 -29.29 11.59
N GLN A 102 11.01 -29.26 10.50
CA GLN A 102 11.51 -29.57 9.16
C GLN A 102 11.83 -28.31 8.36
N ILE A 103 12.89 -28.37 7.55
CA ILE A 103 13.25 -27.30 6.60
C ILE A 103 12.34 -27.41 5.38
N VAL A 104 11.67 -26.31 5.06
CA VAL A 104 10.73 -26.20 3.93
C VAL A 104 11.18 -25.06 3.03
N SER A 105 11.15 -25.27 1.71
CA SER A 105 11.46 -24.23 0.73
C SER A 105 10.39 -23.13 0.71
N THR A 106 10.84 -21.87 0.61
CA THR A 106 9.96 -20.69 0.49
C THR A 106 9.64 -20.30 -0.96
N SER A 107 10.12 -21.08 -1.95
CA SER A 107 9.95 -20.78 -3.39
C SER A 107 8.49 -20.62 -3.85
N LYS A 108 7.53 -21.22 -3.13
CA LYS A 108 6.09 -21.11 -3.41
C LYS A 108 5.37 -20.16 -2.46
N SER A 109 6.10 -19.46 -1.61
CA SER A 109 5.55 -18.49 -0.68
C SER A 109 5.14 -17.22 -1.42
N GLU A 110 4.10 -16.56 -0.91
CA GLU A 110 3.62 -15.30 -1.48
C GLU A 110 4.06 -14.13 -0.60
N LEU A 111 4.90 -13.25 -1.13
CA LEU A 111 5.34 -12.04 -0.44
C LEU A 111 4.19 -11.04 -0.29
N ARG A 112 4.13 -10.38 0.87
CA ARG A 112 3.12 -9.40 1.27
C ARG A 112 3.76 -8.20 1.93
N VAL A 113 3.20 -7.04 1.65
CA VAL A 113 3.54 -5.77 2.31
C VAL A 113 2.26 -5.22 2.94
N ARG A 114 2.17 -5.23 4.27
CA ARG A 114 1.00 -4.73 5.00
C ARG A 114 1.28 -3.31 5.52
N CYS A 115 0.35 -2.37 5.35
CA CYS A 115 0.47 -1.07 6.02
C CYS A 115 -0.07 -1.15 7.46
N LEU A 116 0.74 -0.72 8.43
CA LEU A 116 0.43 -0.73 9.86
C LEU A 116 -0.25 0.57 10.30
N THR A 117 0.01 1.66 9.58
CA THR A 117 -0.59 2.98 9.85
C THR A 117 -1.65 3.33 8.81
N LYS A 118 -2.44 4.37 9.08
CA LYS A 118 -3.32 4.94 8.06
C LYS A 118 -2.46 5.45 6.91
N TYR A 119 -2.92 5.23 5.69
CA TYR A 119 -2.25 5.69 4.49
C TYR A 119 -3.28 6.06 3.43
N ASN A 120 -2.88 6.87 2.46
CA ASN A 120 -3.69 7.15 1.30
C ASN A 120 -2.81 7.35 0.06
N PHE A 121 -3.40 7.14 -1.10
CA PHE A 121 -2.72 7.29 -2.39
C PHE A 121 -3.76 7.48 -3.49
N ILE A 122 -3.29 7.78 -4.70
CA ILE A 122 -4.12 7.78 -5.90
C ILE A 122 -3.70 6.66 -6.84
N ILE A 123 -4.66 6.12 -7.57
CA ILE A 123 -4.45 5.24 -8.73
C ILE A 123 -4.85 6.04 -9.96
N CYS A 124 -3.97 6.11 -10.94
CA CYS A 124 -4.23 6.81 -12.20
C CYS A 124 -3.70 5.98 -13.38
N ALA A 125 -4.13 6.31 -14.59
CA ALA A 125 -3.61 5.69 -15.80
C ALA A 125 -2.10 5.94 -15.93
N GLN A 126 -1.36 5.01 -16.57
CA GLN A 126 0.08 5.16 -16.77
C GLN A 126 0.44 6.48 -17.47
N GLY A 127 -0.41 6.92 -18.40
CA GLY A 127 -0.24 8.19 -19.12
C GLY A 127 -0.78 9.43 -18.43
N SER A 128 -1.34 9.28 -17.23
CA SER A 128 -1.83 10.41 -16.44
C SER A 128 -0.69 11.37 -16.10
N PRO A 129 -0.94 12.70 -16.02
CA PRO A 129 0.07 13.63 -15.56
C PRO A 129 0.42 13.45 -14.08
N TYR A 130 -0.43 12.75 -13.31
CA TYR A 130 -0.15 12.42 -11.91
C TYR A 130 0.89 11.32 -11.74
N ASN A 131 1.12 10.50 -12.76
CA ASN A 131 2.24 9.56 -12.76
C ASN A 131 3.54 10.30 -13.12
N SER A 132 3.99 11.22 -12.25
CA SER A 132 5.14 12.09 -12.49
C SER A 132 5.92 12.37 -11.21
N HIS A 133 7.23 12.65 -11.37
CA HIS A 133 8.10 13.02 -10.26
C HIS A 133 7.61 14.25 -9.48
N LYS A 134 6.97 15.21 -10.16
CA LYS A 134 6.39 16.38 -9.51
C LYS A 134 5.28 15.98 -8.53
N PHE A 135 4.41 15.05 -8.93
CA PHE A 135 3.37 14.54 -8.06
C PHE A 135 3.98 13.84 -6.85
N ASP A 136 4.95 12.94 -7.06
CA ASP A 136 5.60 12.19 -5.99
C ASP A 136 6.24 13.13 -4.95
N MET A 137 6.93 14.19 -5.39
CA MET A 137 7.57 15.15 -4.48
C MET A 137 6.58 16.03 -3.68
N GLU A 138 5.51 16.48 -4.32
CA GLU A 138 4.64 17.53 -3.76
C GLU A 138 3.41 16.97 -3.05
N SER A 139 2.98 15.74 -3.38
CA SER A 139 1.71 15.18 -2.89
C SER A 139 1.75 14.75 -1.42
N ASP A 140 2.92 14.37 -0.90
CA ASP A 140 3.07 13.85 0.47
C ASP A 140 2.43 14.77 1.52
N SER A 141 2.70 16.07 1.44
CA SER A 141 2.15 17.05 2.39
C SER A 141 0.62 17.11 2.34
N TYR A 142 0.02 17.04 1.15
CA TYR A 142 -1.43 17.04 1.00
C TYR A 142 -2.04 15.76 1.57
N LEU A 143 -1.50 14.61 1.18
CA LEU A 143 -1.95 13.28 1.57
C LEU A 143 -1.88 13.09 3.10
N ASP A 144 -0.77 13.49 3.72
CA ASP A 144 -0.59 13.52 5.17
C ASP A 144 -1.61 14.41 5.87
N ASN A 145 -1.79 15.64 5.38
CA ASN A 145 -2.69 16.60 6.01
C ASN A 145 -4.15 16.16 5.87
N ILE A 146 -4.51 15.42 4.83
CA ILE A 146 -5.83 14.77 4.72
C ILE A 146 -6.00 13.70 5.79
N LEU A 147 -5.00 12.82 6.00
CA LEU A 147 -5.07 11.78 7.04
C LEU A 147 -5.16 12.38 8.44
N LYS A 148 -4.47 13.49 8.67
CA LYS A 148 -4.48 14.27 9.93
C LYS A 148 -5.74 15.15 10.08
N GLY A 149 -6.60 15.22 9.06
CA GLY A 149 -7.81 16.06 9.07
C GLY A 149 -7.53 17.56 9.06
N LYS A 150 -6.30 17.98 8.73
CA LYS A 150 -5.86 19.37 8.68
C LYS A 150 -6.35 20.11 7.44
N ILE A 151 -6.53 19.38 6.33
CA ILE A 151 -7.13 19.89 5.10
C ILE A 151 -8.24 18.96 4.63
N LYS A 152 -9.16 19.50 3.82
CA LYS A 152 -10.17 18.68 3.16
C LYS A 152 -9.62 18.09 1.84
N PRO A 153 -10.09 16.91 1.40
CA PRO A 153 -9.65 16.29 0.15
C PRO A 153 -9.79 17.20 -1.10
N GLU A 154 -10.78 18.08 -1.12
CA GLU A 154 -11.05 18.97 -2.25
C GLU A 154 -9.88 19.94 -2.52
N THR A 155 -9.12 20.31 -1.48
CA THR A 155 -7.91 21.13 -1.62
C THR A 155 -6.85 20.40 -2.45
N PHE A 156 -6.64 19.11 -2.18
CA PHE A 156 -5.74 18.26 -2.95
C PHE A 156 -6.24 18.05 -4.37
N PHE A 157 -7.55 17.80 -4.56
CA PHE A 157 -8.13 17.62 -5.89
C PHE A 157 -8.00 18.89 -6.74
N SER A 158 -8.17 20.07 -6.14
CA SER A 158 -7.97 21.35 -6.82
C SER A 158 -6.49 21.57 -7.24
N TRP A 159 -5.54 21.06 -6.45
CA TRP A 159 -4.12 21.07 -6.84
C TRP A 159 -3.84 20.11 -7.99
N LEU A 160 -4.42 18.91 -7.98
CA LEU A 160 -4.32 17.94 -9.09
C LEU A 160 -4.82 18.53 -10.42
N GLN A 161 -5.90 19.32 -10.41
CA GLN A 161 -6.42 19.93 -11.64
C GLN A 161 -5.46 20.90 -12.34
N LYS A 162 -4.39 21.34 -11.66
CA LYS A 162 -3.35 22.24 -12.21
C LYS A 162 -2.30 21.52 -13.04
N PHE A 163 -2.28 20.19 -13.02
CA PHE A 163 -1.32 19.42 -13.81
C PHE A 163 -1.67 19.50 -15.30
N PRO A 164 -0.72 19.88 -16.17
CA PRO A 164 -0.97 19.96 -17.60
C PRO A 164 -1.09 18.55 -18.20
N LYS A 165 -1.76 18.43 -19.35
CA LYS A 165 -1.73 17.20 -20.14
C LYS A 165 -0.27 16.89 -20.52
N LYS A 166 0.16 15.64 -20.35
CA LYS A 166 1.46 15.21 -20.87
C LYS A 166 1.46 15.29 -22.40
N SER A 167 2.41 16.02 -22.97
CA SER A 167 2.78 15.93 -24.38
C SER A 167 3.76 14.76 -24.53
N TYR A 168 3.44 13.81 -25.41
CA TYR A 168 4.33 12.72 -25.79
C TYR A 168 5.12 13.09 -27.03
#